data_AF-A0A9Q0XZP4-F1
#
_entry.id   AF-A0A9Q0XZP4-F1
#
_cell.length_a   1.000
_cell.length_b   1.000
_cell.length_c   1.000
_cell.angle_alpha   90.00
_cell.angle_beta   90.00
_cell.angle_gamma   90.00
#
_symmetry.space_group_name_H-M   'P 1'
#
loop_
_entity.id
_entity.type
_entity.pdbx_description
1 polymer ?
#
loop_
_entity_poly.entity_id
_entity_poly.type
_entity_poly.pdbx_seq_one_letter_code
_entity_poly.pdbx_strand_id
1 'polypeptide(L)'
;MEFQAVVMAVGGGSRMMDLTSSIPKALLPVGNKPLIWYPLNLLEQVGFEEVIVVTTKDIQKVLNLETKLKLDIVCIPEDADMGTADSLRHIHEKIKTDVLVLSCDLISDIALHEVVDLFRTHDATLSMLMKKAYEPTELVPGQKGKKKLVEQRDFIGVDDSGKRLLFMANEADLDEEIVIKRSILQKHSRIHIRTGLMDAHLYCLKKCVVDFLVENRSFTSIRSELIPYLVRKQFSSPASLLQGKVIQEQDQKKKDQKSTDIYSFMKEDSLFELGTDNICWNNRRGDVKESFHGGKIRCYVHIMKAGLCYRVNTLGLYVEANRQVPKLLSLLCPEDPLVHSSAQIIDKGLVGSDSIVGASTQVGEKTAIKHSVIGTACIIKDRVKITNCIIMNSVSIDEGCSLQNCVVCHNAVIEKGADLKDCLIGNSQRLESKSKHINEVIMGTDQLMEI
;
A
#
# COMPACT_ATOMS: atom_id res chain seq x y z
N MET A 1 -8.00 -22.75 8.89
CA MET A 1 -7.11 -21.65 8.48
C MET A 1 -6.79 -20.83 9.71
N GLU A 2 -5.54 -20.41 9.92
CA GLU A 2 -5.15 -19.55 11.05
C GLU A 2 -5.44 -18.08 10.75
N PHE A 3 -5.17 -17.65 9.52
CA PHE A 3 -5.41 -16.30 9.03
C PHE A 3 -6.25 -16.31 7.76
N GLN A 4 -7.07 -15.27 7.60
CA GLN A 4 -7.74 -14.93 6.33
C GLN A 4 -7.10 -13.66 5.76
N ALA A 5 -6.66 -13.73 4.51
CA ALA A 5 -6.06 -12.59 3.83
C ALA A 5 -7.13 -11.74 3.15
N VAL A 6 -7.06 -10.42 3.38
CA VAL A 6 -7.94 -9.41 2.79
C VAL A 6 -7.08 -8.42 2.02
N VAL A 7 -7.29 -8.32 0.72
CA VAL A 7 -6.63 -7.34 -0.16
C VAL A 7 -7.59 -6.18 -0.41
N MET A 8 -7.18 -4.98 -0.01
CA MET A 8 -7.94 -3.75 -0.13
C MET A 8 -7.59 -3.01 -1.42
N ALA A 9 -8.56 -2.91 -2.33
CA ALA A 9 -8.49 -2.15 -3.58
C ALA A 9 -9.49 -0.97 -3.62
N VAL A 10 -9.81 -0.40 -2.45
CA VAL A 10 -10.85 0.64 -2.29
C VAL A 10 -10.33 2.07 -2.60
N GLY A 11 -9.02 2.23 -2.85
CA GLY A 11 -8.43 3.54 -3.10
C GLY A 11 -8.54 4.00 -4.56
N GLY A 12 -9.35 5.05 -4.82
CA GLY A 12 -9.46 5.71 -6.13
C GLY A 12 -8.20 6.43 -6.62
N GLY A 13 -7.14 6.50 -5.79
CA GLY A 13 -5.84 7.04 -6.19
C GLY A 13 -5.82 8.56 -6.36
N SER A 14 -6.44 9.29 -5.43
CA SER A 14 -6.53 10.77 -5.46
C SER A 14 -5.20 11.51 -5.62
N ARG A 15 -4.07 10.88 -5.28
CA ARG A 15 -2.71 11.46 -5.42
C ARG A 15 -2.06 11.18 -6.79
N MET A 16 -2.71 10.40 -7.65
CA MET A 16 -2.26 10.01 -9.00
C MET A 16 -3.42 10.06 -10.01
N MET A 17 -4.32 11.05 -9.87
CA MET A 17 -5.51 11.18 -10.71
C MET A 17 -5.18 11.18 -12.20
N ASP A 18 -4.01 11.70 -12.58
CA ASP A 18 -3.53 11.72 -13.96
C ASP A 18 -3.43 10.32 -14.59
N LEU A 19 -3.15 9.29 -13.78
CA LEU A 19 -3.07 7.90 -14.22
C LEU A 19 -4.36 7.13 -13.95
N THR A 20 -5.04 7.44 -12.84
CA THR A 20 -6.20 6.67 -12.38
C THR A 20 -7.53 7.10 -12.98
N SER A 21 -7.56 8.17 -13.78
CA SER A 21 -8.79 8.64 -14.44
C SER A 21 -9.40 7.59 -15.38
N SER A 22 -8.56 6.81 -16.06
CA SER A 22 -9.01 5.79 -17.01
C SER A 22 -9.06 4.38 -16.43
N ILE A 23 -8.19 4.06 -15.48
CA ILE A 23 -7.97 2.68 -14.99
C ILE A 23 -7.94 2.73 -13.47
N PRO A 24 -8.65 1.82 -12.77
CA PRO A 24 -8.60 1.79 -11.31
C PRO A 24 -7.17 1.51 -10.84
N LYS A 25 -6.79 2.10 -9.71
CA LYS A 25 -5.42 2.03 -9.17
C LYS A 25 -4.89 0.59 -9.10
N ALA A 26 -5.70 -0.38 -8.70
CA ALA A 26 -5.32 -1.79 -8.59
C ALA A 26 -4.86 -2.44 -9.91
N LEU A 27 -5.31 -1.91 -11.05
CA LEU A 27 -4.99 -2.40 -12.39
C LEU A 27 -3.85 -1.63 -13.07
N LEU A 28 -3.28 -0.60 -12.43
CA LEU A 28 -2.16 0.11 -13.02
C LEU A 28 -1.00 -0.87 -13.26
N PRO A 29 -0.40 -0.86 -14.46
CA PRO A 29 0.67 -1.79 -14.79
C PRO A 29 1.98 -1.34 -14.14
N VAL A 30 2.64 -2.25 -13.44
CA VAL A 30 4.01 -2.08 -12.96
C VAL A 30 4.83 -3.27 -13.45
N GLY A 31 5.82 -3.02 -14.29
CA GLY A 31 6.57 -4.09 -14.98
C GLY A 31 5.68 -5.05 -15.77
N ASN A 32 4.71 -4.52 -16.52
CA ASN A 32 3.73 -5.28 -17.31
C ASN A 32 2.80 -6.23 -16.53
N LYS A 33 2.84 -6.20 -15.21
CA LYS A 33 1.88 -6.90 -14.34
C LYS A 33 1.01 -5.86 -13.60
N PRO A 34 -0.28 -6.11 -13.38
CA PRO A 34 -1.13 -5.15 -12.65
C PRO A 34 -0.68 -5.05 -11.18
N LEU A 35 -0.86 -3.89 -10.56
CA LEU A 35 -0.45 -3.66 -9.16
C LEU A 35 -0.97 -4.72 -8.18
N ILE A 36 -2.21 -5.18 -8.36
CA ILE A 36 -2.81 -6.23 -7.52
C ILE A 36 -2.09 -7.58 -7.59
N TRP A 37 -1.33 -7.84 -8.67
CA TRP A 37 -0.60 -9.09 -8.81
C TRP A 37 0.49 -9.24 -7.73
N TYR A 38 1.15 -8.16 -7.31
CA TYR A 38 2.24 -8.26 -6.34
C TYR A 38 1.77 -8.73 -4.95
N PRO A 39 0.72 -8.14 -4.33
CA PRO A 39 0.16 -8.68 -3.09
C PRO A 39 -0.36 -10.11 -3.22
N LEU A 40 -1.01 -10.46 -4.35
CA LEU A 40 -1.53 -11.80 -4.57
C LEU A 40 -0.40 -12.83 -4.69
N ASN A 41 0.66 -12.52 -5.43
CA ASN A 41 1.84 -13.38 -5.55
C ASN A 41 2.53 -13.59 -4.20
N LEU A 42 2.59 -12.56 -3.35
CA LEU A 42 3.12 -12.69 -1.98
C LEU A 42 2.28 -13.65 -1.12
N LEU A 43 0.96 -13.57 -1.22
CA LEU A 43 0.07 -14.49 -0.52
C LEU A 43 0.19 -15.93 -1.05
N GLU A 44 0.35 -16.10 -2.35
CA GLU A 44 0.59 -17.41 -2.98
C GLU A 44 1.89 -18.04 -2.48
N GLN A 45 2.98 -17.25 -2.41
CA GLN A 45 4.29 -17.72 -1.93
C GLN A 45 4.25 -18.15 -0.46
N VAL A 46 3.40 -17.53 0.37
CA VAL A 46 3.21 -17.92 1.77
C VAL A 46 2.30 -19.16 1.91
N GLY A 47 1.56 -19.52 0.86
CA GLY A 47 0.69 -20.68 0.84
C GLY A 47 -0.75 -20.41 1.28
N PHE A 48 -1.26 -19.18 1.11
CA PHE A 48 -2.69 -18.92 1.25
C PHE A 48 -3.46 -19.59 0.10
N GLU A 49 -4.60 -20.24 0.39
CA GLU A 49 -5.45 -20.86 -0.65
C GLU A 49 -6.61 -19.96 -1.08
N GLU A 50 -7.12 -19.15 -0.16
CA GLU A 50 -8.29 -18.28 -0.33
C GLU A 50 -7.93 -16.85 0.07
N VAL A 51 -8.28 -15.89 -0.79
CA VAL A 51 -8.03 -14.47 -0.58
C VAL A 51 -9.29 -13.68 -0.88
N ILE A 52 -9.68 -12.82 0.05
CA ILE A 52 -10.81 -11.90 -0.14
C ILE A 52 -10.28 -10.60 -0.74
N VAL A 53 -10.79 -10.22 -1.91
CA VAL A 53 -10.41 -8.97 -2.58
C VAL A 53 -11.57 -8.01 -2.49
N VAL A 54 -11.36 -6.86 -1.86
CA VAL A 54 -12.38 -5.80 -1.75
C VAL A 54 -12.11 -4.72 -2.78
N THR A 55 -13.04 -4.49 -3.69
CA THR A 55 -12.89 -3.55 -4.81
C THR A 55 -14.10 -2.61 -4.93
N THR A 56 -13.90 -1.40 -5.46
CA THR A 56 -15.00 -0.48 -5.79
C THR A 56 -15.63 -0.75 -7.15
N LYS A 57 -14.81 -1.08 -8.14
CA LYS A 57 -15.26 -1.40 -9.51
C LYS A 57 -15.19 -2.91 -9.75
N ASP A 58 -16.00 -3.40 -10.68
CA ASP A 58 -15.96 -4.80 -11.12
C ASP A 58 -14.66 -5.09 -11.88
N ILE A 59 -13.59 -5.41 -11.14
CA ILE A 59 -12.30 -5.82 -11.70
C ILE A 59 -12.39 -7.25 -12.27
N GLN A 60 -13.46 -8.01 -11.99
CA GLN A 60 -13.65 -9.40 -12.41
C GLN A 60 -13.44 -9.64 -13.91
N LYS A 61 -13.83 -8.69 -14.78
CA LYS A 61 -13.66 -8.81 -16.24
C LYS A 61 -12.21 -8.64 -16.71
N VAL A 62 -11.36 -8.02 -15.89
CA VAL A 62 -9.98 -7.65 -16.24
C VAL A 62 -8.97 -8.54 -15.51
N LEU A 63 -9.31 -9.06 -14.33
CA LEU A 63 -8.57 -10.10 -13.60
C LEU A 63 -8.76 -11.47 -14.28
N ASN A 64 -8.51 -11.61 -15.59
CA ASN A 64 -8.22 -12.92 -16.19
C ASN A 64 -6.77 -13.32 -15.85
N LEU A 65 -6.45 -13.30 -14.56
CA LEU A 65 -5.16 -13.71 -14.05
C LEU A 65 -5.22 -15.20 -13.77
N GLU A 66 -4.40 -15.97 -14.46
CA GLU A 66 -4.16 -17.39 -14.22
C GLU A 66 -3.45 -17.58 -12.87
N THR A 67 -4.14 -17.28 -11.77
CA THR A 67 -3.65 -17.53 -10.42
C THR A 67 -4.23 -18.84 -9.92
N LYS A 68 -3.40 -19.62 -9.21
CA LYS A 68 -3.84 -20.87 -8.55
C LYS A 68 -4.70 -20.61 -7.31
N LEU A 69 -4.79 -19.35 -6.89
CA LEU A 69 -5.53 -18.88 -5.72
C LEU A 69 -7.03 -18.80 -6.00
N LYS A 70 -7.85 -19.17 -4.99
CA LYS A 70 -9.28 -18.90 -5.01
C LYS A 70 -9.50 -17.45 -4.57
N LEU A 71 -9.96 -16.61 -5.49
CA LEU A 71 -10.21 -15.20 -5.27
C LEU A 71 -11.69 -14.94 -4.99
N ASP A 72 -11.99 -14.51 -3.78
CA ASP A 72 -13.32 -14.10 -3.35
C ASP A 72 -13.46 -12.59 -3.50
N ILE A 73 -13.96 -12.15 -4.67
CA ILE A 73 -14.07 -10.73 -4.99
C ILE A 73 -15.39 -10.18 -4.44
N VAL A 74 -15.28 -9.19 -3.54
CA VAL A 74 -16.41 -8.43 -2.98
C VAL A 74 -16.36 -7.01 -3.55
N CYS A 75 -17.39 -6.67 -4.33
CA CYS A 75 -17.55 -5.34 -4.90
C CYS A 75 -18.40 -4.47 -3.97
N ILE A 76 -17.88 -3.30 -3.61
CA ILE A 76 -18.57 -2.29 -2.80
C ILE A 76 -18.97 -1.13 -3.73
N PRO A 77 -20.24 -0.67 -3.73
CA PRO A 77 -20.66 0.46 -4.55
C PRO A 77 -19.93 1.76 -4.16
N GLU A 78 -19.61 2.60 -5.16
CA GLU A 78 -18.83 3.85 -5.03
C GLU A 78 -19.57 5.01 -4.35
N ASP A 79 -20.83 4.83 -3.92
CA ASP A 79 -21.73 5.92 -3.53
C ASP A 79 -21.43 6.57 -2.15
N ALA A 80 -20.37 6.14 -1.47
CA ALA A 80 -19.87 6.81 -0.27
C ALA A 80 -18.35 6.70 -0.23
N ASP A 81 -17.65 7.76 0.21
CA ASP A 81 -16.22 7.77 0.55
C ASP A 81 -15.91 6.78 1.69
N MET A 82 -16.07 5.48 1.42
CA MET A 82 -15.90 4.41 2.38
C MET A 82 -14.40 4.20 2.58
N GLY A 83 -13.97 4.36 3.82
CA GLY A 83 -12.58 4.14 4.18
C GLY A 83 -12.25 2.66 4.31
N THR A 84 -10.97 2.37 4.52
CA THR A 84 -10.45 1.01 4.74
C THR A 84 -11.14 0.26 5.90
N ALA A 85 -11.56 0.98 6.94
CA ALA A 85 -12.25 0.37 8.08
C ALA A 85 -13.70 0.03 7.73
N ASP A 86 -14.38 0.86 6.93
CA ASP A 86 -15.71 0.58 6.41
C ASP A 86 -15.72 -0.66 5.52
N SER A 87 -14.67 -0.80 4.70
CA SER A 87 -14.46 -2.00 3.86
C SER A 87 -14.39 -3.27 4.71
N LEU A 88 -13.67 -3.24 5.84
CA LEU A 88 -13.62 -4.36 6.79
C LEU A 88 -14.98 -4.67 7.44
N ARG A 89 -15.79 -3.65 7.74
CA ARG A 89 -17.14 -3.85 8.27
C ARG A 89 -18.04 -4.55 7.27
N HIS A 90 -17.93 -4.20 5.99
CA HIS A 90 -18.76 -4.83 4.96
C HIS A 90 -18.47 -6.33 4.83
N ILE A 91 -17.20 -6.73 4.96
CA ILE A 91 -16.79 -8.13 4.86
C ILE A 91 -16.85 -8.90 6.20
N HIS A 92 -17.33 -8.30 7.29
CA HIS A 92 -17.28 -8.90 8.62
C HIS A 92 -17.94 -10.29 8.69
N GLU A 93 -19.02 -10.51 7.94
CA GLU A 93 -19.75 -11.80 7.91
C GLU A 93 -18.91 -12.94 7.33
N LYS A 94 -17.97 -12.62 6.44
CA LYS A 94 -17.06 -13.59 5.82
C LYS A 94 -15.84 -13.91 6.68
N ILE A 95 -15.50 -13.00 7.60
CA ILE A 95 -14.33 -13.12 8.45
C ILE A 95 -14.65 -14.02 9.64
N LYS A 96 -13.98 -15.18 9.72
CA LYS A 96 -14.13 -16.15 10.83
C LYS A 96 -12.89 -16.23 11.72
N THR A 97 -11.73 -15.90 11.19
CA THR A 97 -10.44 -16.05 11.88
C THR A 97 -9.71 -14.70 11.98
N ASP A 98 -8.48 -14.71 12.47
CA ASP A 98 -7.63 -13.52 12.44
C ASP A 98 -7.39 -13.05 11.00
N VAL A 99 -7.20 -11.75 10.82
CA VAL A 99 -7.20 -11.11 9.49
C VAL A 99 -5.84 -10.55 9.17
N LEU A 100 -5.34 -10.88 7.98
CA LEU A 100 -4.18 -10.25 7.37
C LEU A 100 -4.67 -9.25 6.32
N VAL A 101 -4.55 -7.95 6.61
CA VAL A 101 -4.94 -6.87 5.69
C VAL A 101 -3.75 -6.42 4.88
N LEU A 102 -3.87 -6.48 3.55
CA LEU A 102 -2.90 -5.96 2.59
C LEU A 102 -3.58 -4.91 1.70
N SER A 103 -2.80 -3.97 1.20
CA SER A 103 -3.26 -3.05 0.18
C SER A 103 -2.87 -3.50 -1.22
N CYS A 104 -3.67 -3.12 -2.22
CA CYS A 104 -3.41 -3.45 -3.62
C CYS A 104 -2.17 -2.75 -4.21
N ASP A 105 -1.63 -1.74 -3.53
CA ASP A 105 -0.52 -0.90 -3.98
C ASP A 105 0.82 -1.26 -3.33
N LEU A 106 0.86 -2.35 -2.57
CA LEU A 106 2.06 -2.84 -1.91
C LEU A 106 2.88 -3.71 -2.87
N ILE A 107 4.06 -3.21 -3.23
CA ILE A 107 5.09 -3.99 -3.91
C ILE A 107 6.16 -4.28 -2.87
N SER A 108 6.31 -5.52 -2.46
CA SER A 108 7.33 -5.88 -1.47
C SER A 108 7.98 -7.20 -1.81
N ASP A 109 9.23 -7.32 -1.38
CA ASP A 109 10.05 -8.53 -1.48
C ASP A 109 10.23 -9.17 -0.09
N ILE A 110 9.26 -8.89 0.79
CA ILE A 110 9.37 -9.14 2.22
C ILE A 110 8.87 -10.53 2.52
N ALA A 111 9.63 -11.21 3.36
CA ALA A 111 9.22 -12.41 4.02
C ALA A 111 8.09 -12.10 5.02
N LEU A 112 6.83 -12.25 4.58
CA LEU A 112 5.63 -12.01 5.40
C LEU A 112 5.67 -12.75 6.75
N HIS A 113 6.41 -13.87 6.83
CA HIS A 113 6.59 -14.64 8.06
C HIS A 113 7.18 -13.79 9.20
N GLU A 114 8.07 -12.82 8.95
CA GLU A 114 8.64 -12.02 10.04
C GLU A 114 7.59 -11.19 10.80
N VAL A 115 6.58 -10.70 10.08
CA VAL A 115 5.48 -9.91 10.65
C VAL A 115 4.49 -10.82 11.40
N VAL A 116 4.22 -11.99 10.83
CA VAL A 116 3.35 -13.02 11.42
C VAL A 116 4.00 -13.67 12.64
N ASP A 117 5.31 -13.90 12.63
CA ASP A 117 6.06 -14.47 13.75
C ASP A 117 6.06 -13.51 14.92
N LEU A 118 6.17 -12.20 14.68
CA LEU A 118 5.99 -11.20 15.74
C LEU A 118 4.58 -11.24 16.33
N PHE A 119 3.57 -11.45 15.50
CA PHE A 119 2.18 -11.60 15.94
C PHE A 119 1.99 -12.84 16.80
N ARG A 120 2.53 -13.99 16.37
CA ARG A 120 2.47 -15.28 17.08
C ARG A 120 3.26 -15.27 18.40
N THR A 121 4.52 -14.83 18.36
CA THR A 121 5.42 -14.87 19.52
C THR A 121 4.94 -14.04 20.70
N HIS A 122 4.32 -12.89 20.41
CA HIS A 122 3.85 -11.97 21.44
C HIS A 122 2.34 -12.00 21.65
N ASP A 123 1.62 -12.88 20.94
CA ASP A 123 0.15 -12.91 20.91
C ASP A 123 -0.44 -11.49 20.78
N ALA A 124 0.01 -10.80 19.73
CA ALA A 124 -0.26 -9.40 19.47
C ALA A 124 -1.73 -9.18 19.09
N THR A 125 -2.30 -8.03 19.44
CA THR A 125 -3.60 -7.58 18.94
C THR A 125 -3.47 -7.01 17.53
N LEU A 126 -2.34 -6.34 17.27
CA LEU A 126 -1.97 -5.73 16.01
C LEU A 126 -0.48 -5.94 15.76
N SER A 127 -0.13 -6.41 14.57
CA SER A 127 1.24 -6.37 14.03
C SER A 127 1.22 -5.59 12.72
N MET A 128 2.17 -4.68 12.52
CA MET A 128 2.26 -3.87 11.30
C MET A 128 3.68 -3.83 10.72
N LEU A 129 3.78 -3.60 9.42
CA LEU A 129 5.05 -3.46 8.73
C LEU A 129 5.35 -2.00 8.36
N MET A 130 6.57 -1.57 8.67
CA MET A 130 7.08 -0.25 8.31
C MET A 130 8.45 -0.35 7.64
N LYS A 131 8.72 0.56 6.71
CA LYS A 131 10.02 0.71 6.05
C LYS A 131 10.45 2.17 6.10
N LYS A 132 11.76 2.44 6.04
CA LYS A 132 12.26 3.78 5.77
C LYS A 132 11.72 4.31 4.42
N ALA A 133 11.13 5.51 4.43
CA ALA A 133 10.67 6.21 3.25
C ALA A 133 11.82 6.37 2.25
N TYR A 134 11.48 6.24 0.97
CA TYR A 134 12.44 6.33 -0.11
C TYR A 134 12.37 7.73 -0.70
N GLU A 135 13.49 8.46 -0.69
CA GLU A 135 13.56 9.75 -1.37
C GLU A 135 13.74 9.51 -2.87
N PRO A 136 12.83 9.99 -3.73
CA PRO A 136 12.93 9.78 -5.17
C PRO A 136 14.23 10.42 -5.68
N THR A 137 15.02 9.63 -6.43
CA THR A 137 16.35 10.07 -6.91
C THR A 137 16.23 11.05 -8.08
N GLU A 138 15.14 10.97 -8.85
CA GLU A 138 14.92 11.75 -10.07
C GLU A 138 13.71 12.69 -9.96
N LEU A 139 13.61 13.61 -10.92
CA LEU A 139 12.49 14.54 -11.02
C LEU A 139 11.22 13.75 -11.36
N VAL A 140 10.15 14.04 -10.64
CA VAL A 140 8.83 13.48 -10.94
C VAL A 140 8.35 14.11 -12.25
N PRO A 141 8.00 13.31 -13.27
CA PRO A 141 7.49 13.84 -14.54
C PRO A 141 6.28 14.75 -14.31
N GLY A 142 6.23 15.88 -15.02
CA GLY A 142 5.08 16.79 -15.01
C GLY A 142 5.02 17.85 -13.90
N GLN A 143 5.97 17.91 -12.96
CA GLN A 143 5.97 18.95 -11.92
C GLN A 143 6.73 20.21 -12.35
N LYS A 144 6.01 21.27 -12.72
CA LYS A 144 6.58 22.63 -12.89
C LYS A 144 6.85 23.26 -11.52
N GLY A 145 8.06 23.08 -10.97
CA GLY A 145 8.52 23.85 -9.80
C GLY A 145 9.41 23.08 -8.81
N LYS A 146 10.17 23.82 -7.99
CA LYS A 146 10.97 23.26 -6.88
C LYS A 146 10.04 22.58 -5.86
N LYS A 147 10.26 21.28 -5.68
CA LYS A 147 9.83 20.41 -4.55
C LYS A 147 9.01 21.12 -3.46
N LYS A 148 7.68 20.98 -3.51
CA LYS A 148 6.91 20.83 -2.26
C LYS A 148 6.86 19.33 -1.98
N LEU A 149 7.91 18.83 -1.34
CA LEU A 149 7.95 17.48 -0.79
C LEU A 149 7.06 17.47 0.46
N VAL A 150 5.75 17.64 0.29
CA VAL A 150 4.79 17.44 1.38
C VAL A 150 4.49 15.95 1.42
N GLU A 151 5.52 15.16 1.69
CA GLU A 151 5.27 13.87 2.31
C GLU A 151 4.92 14.20 3.76
N GLN A 152 3.63 14.13 4.07
CA GLN A 152 3.14 14.08 5.44
C GLN A 152 4.04 13.12 6.22
N ARG A 153 4.81 13.65 7.16
CA ARG A 153 5.77 12.84 7.90
C ARG A 153 5.05 12.12 9.04
N ASP A 154 5.27 10.82 9.13
CA ASP A 154 4.85 10.05 10.29
C ASP A 154 5.88 10.17 11.40
N PHE A 155 5.40 10.44 12.61
CA PHE A 155 6.16 10.34 13.85
C PHE A 155 5.83 9.00 14.51
N ILE A 156 6.80 8.11 14.53
CA ILE A 156 6.63 6.76 15.08
C ILE A 156 7.57 6.58 16.27
N GLY A 157 6.99 6.37 17.44
CA GLY A 157 7.68 6.05 18.67
C GLY A 157 7.74 4.55 18.90
N VAL A 158 8.96 4.00 18.90
CA VAL A 158 9.21 2.59 19.22
C VAL A 158 9.98 2.42 20.52
N ASP A 159 9.83 1.24 21.12
CA ASP A 159 10.56 0.84 22.32
C ASP A 159 12.07 0.62 22.04
N ASP A 160 12.86 0.38 23.09
CA ASP A 160 14.31 0.11 23.01
C ASP A 160 14.64 -1.11 22.12
N SER A 161 13.75 -2.11 22.12
CA SER A 161 13.88 -3.30 21.26
C SER A 161 13.53 -3.03 19.79
N GLY A 162 12.92 -1.88 19.47
CA GLY A 162 12.50 -1.51 18.12
C GLY A 162 11.30 -2.30 17.55
N LYS A 163 10.66 -3.16 18.37
CA LYS A 163 9.55 -4.04 17.95
C LYS A 163 8.18 -3.58 18.45
N ARG A 164 8.10 -2.87 19.59
CA ARG A 164 6.82 -2.46 20.18
C ARG A 164 6.50 -1.03 19.79
N LEU A 165 5.27 -0.81 19.33
CA LEU A 165 4.77 0.51 18.96
C LEU A 165 4.23 1.21 20.22
N LEU A 166 4.76 2.39 20.54
CA LEU A 166 4.37 3.17 21.72
C LEU A 166 3.58 4.43 21.34
N PHE A 167 3.89 5.00 20.18
CA PHE A 167 3.30 6.24 19.71
C PHE A 167 3.27 6.26 18.18
N MET A 168 2.18 6.77 17.61
CA MET A 168 2.05 7.04 16.19
C MET A 168 1.21 8.30 16.01
N ALA A 169 1.74 9.28 15.30
CA ALA A 169 1.02 10.49 14.91
C ALA A 169 1.46 10.92 13.51
N ASN A 170 0.50 11.48 12.77
CA ASN A 170 0.74 12.05 11.46
C ASN A 170 0.95 13.56 11.61
N GLU A 171 1.86 14.15 10.85
CA GLU A 171 2.08 15.60 10.79
C GLU A 171 0.79 16.38 10.46
N ALA A 172 -0.11 15.81 9.65
CA ALA A 172 -1.37 16.47 9.28
C ALA A 172 -2.38 16.60 10.45
N ASP A 173 -2.26 15.73 11.46
CA ASP A 173 -3.16 15.71 12.63
C ASP A 173 -2.55 16.45 13.83
N LEU A 174 -1.31 16.94 13.67
CA LEU A 174 -0.58 17.65 14.70
C LEU A 174 -0.65 19.16 14.42
N ASP A 175 -0.82 19.92 15.50
CA ASP A 175 -0.65 21.36 15.46
C ASP A 175 0.85 21.69 15.45
N GLU A 176 1.40 22.25 16.55
CA GLU A 176 2.81 22.61 16.65
C GLU A 176 3.63 21.66 17.56
N GLU A 177 2.96 20.87 18.41
CA GLU A 177 3.59 20.07 19.46
C GLU A 177 3.21 18.59 19.41
N ILE A 178 4.17 17.72 19.72
CA ILE A 178 3.93 16.28 19.87
C ILE A 178 3.59 15.98 21.33
N VAL A 179 2.33 15.64 21.60
CA VAL A 179 1.86 15.32 22.96
C VAL A 179 2.08 13.85 23.29
N ILE A 180 3.03 13.57 24.19
CA ILE A 180 3.28 12.22 24.72
C ILE A 180 2.74 12.12 26.16
N LYS A 181 1.86 11.14 26.41
CA LYS A 181 1.30 10.92 27.74
C LYS A 181 2.37 10.44 28.72
N ARG A 182 2.42 11.05 29.90
CA ARG A 182 3.32 10.66 31.01
C ARG A 182 3.18 9.18 31.41
N SER A 183 1.99 8.59 31.28
CA SER A 183 1.75 7.17 31.57
C SER A 183 2.55 6.22 30.68
N ILE A 184 2.87 6.63 29.45
CA ILE A 184 3.70 5.86 28.52
C ILE A 184 5.15 5.89 29.02
N LEU A 185 5.66 7.08 29.37
CA LEU A 185 7.01 7.27 29.89
C LEU A 185 7.26 6.59 31.24
N GLN A 186 6.22 6.47 32.08
CA GLN A 186 6.31 5.73 33.34
C GLN A 186 6.52 4.22 33.14
N LYS A 187 5.93 3.64 32.07
CA LYS A 187 6.05 2.22 31.75
C LYS A 187 7.27 1.91 30.89
N HIS A 188 7.60 2.81 29.97
CA HIS A 188 8.73 2.73 29.06
C HIS A 188 9.62 3.96 29.25
N SER A 189 10.76 3.78 29.93
CA SER A 189 11.70 4.85 30.24
C SER A 189 12.46 5.39 29.03
N ARG A 190 12.47 4.66 27.90
CA ARG A 190 13.15 5.03 26.67
C ARG A 190 12.21 4.86 25.48
N ILE A 191 12.10 5.90 24.67
CA ILE A 191 11.28 5.91 23.45
C ILE A 191 12.17 6.43 22.31
N HIS A 192 12.28 5.65 21.24
CA HIS A 192 12.96 6.05 20.02
C HIS A 192 11.94 6.58 19.03
N ILE A 193 11.94 7.89 18.80
CA ILE A 193 11.10 8.52 17.79
C ILE A 193 11.86 8.48 16.47
N ARG A 194 11.28 7.83 15.46
CA ARG A 194 11.83 7.77 14.11
C ARG A 194 10.93 8.56 13.18
N THR A 195 11.56 9.44 12.41
CA THR A 195 10.95 10.17 11.30
C THR A 195 11.39 9.54 9.99
N GLY A 196 10.55 9.68 8.95
CA GLY A 196 10.84 9.11 7.63
C GLY A 196 10.67 7.59 7.56
N LEU A 197 9.79 7.03 8.40
CA LEU A 197 9.24 5.70 8.16
C LEU A 197 7.94 5.85 7.37
N MET A 198 7.80 5.04 6.33
CA MET A 198 6.60 4.84 5.55
C MET A 198 5.94 3.54 5.98
N ASP A 199 4.62 3.59 6.11
CA ASP A 199 3.79 2.44 6.39
C ASP A 199 3.45 1.66 5.11
N ALA A 200 3.79 0.37 5.13
CA ALA A 200 3.57 -0.54 4.03
C ALA A 200 2.09 -0.95 3.87
N HIS A 201 1.21 -0.61 4.83
CA HIS A 201 -0.21 -0.99 4.83
C HIS A 201 -0.42 -2.52 4.85
N LEU A 202 0.46 -3.21 5.57
CA LEU A 202 0.36 -4.63 5.89
C LEU A 202 0.08 -4.76 7.39
N TYR A 203 -1.09 -5.29 7.74
CA TYR A 203 -1.53 -5.44 9.14
C TYR A 203 -2.01 -6.85 9.43
N CYS A 204 -1.54 -7.42 10.55
CA CYS A 204 -2.16 -8.60 11.16
C CYS A 204 -3.04 -8.12 12.31
N LEU A 205 -4.34 -8.42 12.25
CA LEU A 205 -5.32 -8.04 13.25
C LEU A 205 -5.99 -9.28 13.85
N LYS A 206 -6.20 -9.26 15.17
CA LYS A 206 -7.06 -10.26 15.81
C LYS A 206 -8.52 -10.07 15.41
N LYS A 207 -9.27 -11.17 15.34
CA LYS A 207 -10.72 -11.15 15.04
C LYS A 207 -11.51 -10.18 15.94
N CYS A 208 -11.17 -10.10 17.23
CA CYS A 208 -11.82 -9.21 18.19
C CYS A 208 -11.72 -7.72 17.83
N VAL A 209 -10.70 -7.32 17.06
CA VAL A 209 -10.58 -5.95 16.55
C VAL A 209 -11.60 -5.68 15.45
N VAL A 210 -11.89 -6.68 14.62
CA VAL A 210 -12.92 -6.60 13.58
C VAL A 210 -14.30 -6.50 14.21
N ASP A 211 -14.59 -7.28 15.26
CA ASP A 211 -15.87 -7.18 16.00
C ASP A 211 -16.05 -5.80 16.62
N PHE A 212 -14.98 -5.25 17.21
CA PHE A 212 -14.97 -3.88 17.70
C PHE A 212 -15.26 -2.83 16.61
N LEU A 213 -14.75 -3.04 15.39
CA LEU A 213 -15.02 -2.14 14.26
C LEU A 213 -16.48 -2.18 13.83
N VAL A 214 -17.16 -3.33 13.92
CA VAL A 214 -18.59 -3.47 13.58
C VAL A 214 -19.46 -2.65 14.52
N GLU A 215 -19.17 -2.68 15.83
CA GLU A 215 -19.93 -1.89 16.81
C GLU A 215 -19.61 -0.39 16.75
N ASN A 216 -18.36 -0.02 16.46
CA ASN A 216 -17.94 1.38 16.42
C ASN A 216 -17.86 1.91 14.99
N ARG A 217 -18.89 2.63 14.56
CA ARG A 217 -18.98 3.27 13.23
C ARG A 217 -18.15 4.53 13.04
N SER A 218 -17.50 5.03 14.09
CA SER A 218 -16.72 6.27 14.04
C SER A 218 -15.44 6.17 13.21
N PHE A 219 -14.93 4.96 12.97
CA PHE A 219 -13.66 4.75 12.29
C PHE A 219 -13.82 4.63 10.78
N THR A 220 -13.15 5.45 9.99
CA THR A 220 -13.11 5.37 8.53
C THR A 220 -11.79 4.75 8.06
N SER A 221 -10.66 5.15 8.66
CA SER A 221 -9.31 4.73 8.26
C SER A 221 -8.67 3.85 9.33
N ILE A 222 -8.19 2.67 8.92
CA ILE A 222 -7.40 1.78 9.79
C ILE A 222 -6.13 2.51 10.24
N ARG A 223 -5.43 3.12 9.28
CA ARG A 223 -4.13 3.75 9.52
C ARG A 223 -4.23 5.00 10.40
N SER A 224 -5.13 5.92 10.06
CA SER A 224 -5.18 7.24 10.70
C SER A 224 -5.89 7.21 12.05
N GLU A 225 -6.83 6.29 12.25
CA GLU A 225 -7.71 6.35 13.43
C GLU A 225 -7.60 5.08 14.28
N LEU A 226 -7.72 3.89 13.67
CA LEU A 226 -7.72 2.63 14.43
C LEU A 226 -6.37 2.36 15.10
N ILE A 227 -5.25 2.48 14.37
CA ILE A 227 -3.91 2.21 14.94
C ILE A 227 -3.58 3.19 16.07
N PRO A 228 -3.71 4.52 15.91
CA PRO A 228 -3.49 5.45 17.02
C PRO A 228 -4.46 5.24 18.19
N TYR A 229 -5.69 4.79 17.94
CA TYR A 229 -6.62 4.43 19.01
C TYR A 229 -6.17 3.20 19.81
N LEU A 230 -5.75 2.13 19.12
CA LEU A 230 -5.22 0.90 19.74
C LEU A 230 -3.97 1.19 20.58
N VAL A 231 -3.04 1.96 20.04
CA VAL A 231 -1.81 2.38 20.75
C VAL A 231 -2.14 3.22 21.98
N ARG A 232 -3.10 4.14 21.90
CA ARG A 232 -3.56 4.91 23.08
C ARG A 232 -4.17 4.01 24.15
N LYS A 233 -4.99 3.04 23.76
CA LYS A 233 -5.66 2.13 24.69
C LYS A 233 -4.70 1.13 25.34
N GLN A 234 -3.61 0.74 24.67
CA GLN A 234 -2.56 -0.15 25.21
C GLN A 234 -2.01 0.30 26.58
N PHE A 235 -1.97 1.60 26.85
CA PHE A 235 -1.43 2.14 28.10
C PHE A 235 -2.51 2.57 29.11
N SER A 236 -3.78 2.61 28.70
CA SER A 236 -4.92 2.88 29.58
C SER A 236 -5.26 1.66 30.42
N SER A 237 -5.27 1.81 31.74
CA SER A 237 -5.76 0.77 32.64
C SER A 237 -7.28 0.59 32.45
N PRO A 238 -7.82 -0.64 32.45
CA PRO A 238 -9.27 -0.84 32.45
C PRO A 238 -9.96 -0.23 33.69
N ALA A 239 -9.22 -0.05 34.80
CA ALA A 239 -9.72 0.57 36.03
C ALA A 239 -10.04 2.07 35.93
N SER A 240 -9.37 2.84 35.06
CA SER A 240 -9.63 4.29 34.94
C SER A 240 -10.96 4.62 34.22
N LEU A 241 -11.57 3.64 33.55
CA LEU A 241 -12.89 3.80 32.90
C LEU A 241 -14.05 3.62 33.90
N LEU A 242 -13.82 2.94 35.03
CA LEU A 242 -14.81 2.77 36.09
C LEU A 242 -14.87 3.99 37.03
N GLN A 243 -13.74 4.65 37.28
CA GLN A 243 -13.70 5.84 38.15
C GLN A 243 -14.24 7.12 37.49
N GLY A 244 -14.23 7.20 36.16
CA GLY A 244 -14.87 8.31 35.43
C GLY A 244 -16.40 8.33 35.54
N LYS A 245 -17.03 7.22 35.94
CA LYS A 245 -18.49 7.13 36.12
C LYS A 245 -19.01 7.75 37.42
N VAL A 246 -18.14 8.01 38.41
CA VAL A 246 -18.59 8.51 39.72
C VAL A 246 -18.65 10.05 39.79
N ILE A 247 -18.06 10.76 38.83
CA ILE A 247 -17.98 12.25 38.85
C ILE A 247 -18.99 12.91 37.89
N GLN A 248 -19.73 12.14 37.08
CA GLN A 248 -20.75 12.67 36.15
C GLN A 248 -22.17 12.21 36.50
N GLU A 249 -22.66 12.56 37.70
CA GLU A 249 -24.10 12.45 38.04
C GLU A 249 -24.81 13.79 38.21
N GLN A 250 -24.15 14.92 37.89
CA GLN A 250 -24.82 16.22 37.79
C GLN A 250 -24.53 16.84 36.43
N ASP A 251 -25.27 16.38 35.41
CA ASP A 251 -25.87 17.22 34.36
C ASP A 251 -26.45 16.35 33.24
N GLN A 252 -27.76 16.11 33.31
CA GLN A 252 -28.52 15.49 32.22
C GLN A 252 -29.01 16.57 31.24
N LYS A 253 -28.58 16.49 29.98
CA LYS A 253 -29.45 16.32 28.78
C LYS A 253 -28.68 16.66 27.49
N LYS A 254 -28.15 15.61 26.84
CA LYS A 254 -28.18 15.40 25.38
C LYS A 254 -27.78 13.95 25.08
N LYS A 255 -28.69 13.20 24.43
CA LYS A 255 -28.54 11.82 23.96
C LYS A 255 -27.60 11.80 22.74
N ASP A 256 -26.56 10.95 22.73
CA ASP A 256 -26.50 9.71 21.94
C ASP A 256 -25.10 9.03 21.97
N GLN A 257 -25.13 7.69 21.92
CA GLN A 257 -24.04 6.70 21.74
C GLN A 257 -23.02 6.49 22.88
N LYS A 258 -23.30 5.47 23.71
CA LYS A 258 -22.29 4.79 24.56
C LYS A 258 -21.36 3.98 23.66
N SER A 259 -20.10 4.37 23.50
CA SER A 259 -19.10 3.55 22.80
C SER A 259 -18.69 2.35 23.66
N THR A 260 -18.81 1.14 23.11
CA THR A 260 -18.32 -0.10 23.70
C THR A 260 -16.80 -0.17 23.50
N ASP A 261 -16.04 -0.27 24.59
CA ASP A 261 -14.57 -0.31 24.55
C ASP A 261 -14.06 -1.67 24.03
N ILE A 262 -12.93 -1.71 23.29
CA ILE A 262 -12.26 -2.96 22.80
C ILE A 262 -12.16 -4.04 23.89
N TYR A 263 -11.97 -3.62 25.15
CA TYR A 263 -11.84 -4.50 26.29
C TYR A 263 -13.06 -5.37 26.59
N SER A 264 -14.28 -5.00 26.15
CA SER A 264 -15.47 -5.84 26.28
C SER A 264 -15.48 -7.01 25.30
N PHE A 265 -14.89 -6.84 24.11
CA PHE A 265 -14.81 -7.87 23.06
C PHE A 265 -13.65 -8.84 23.27
N MET A 266 -12.64 -8.44 24.04
CA MET A 266 -11.60 -9.34 24.53
C MET A 266 -12.09 -10.26 25.67
N LYS A 267 -13.41 -10.34 25.87
CA LYS A 267 -14.07 -10.97 27.01
C LYS A 267 -15.12 -12.00 26.55
N GLU A 268 -14.81 -12.75 25.51
CA GLU A 268 -15.50 -14.01 25.21
C GLU A 268 -14.46 -15.12 25.28
N ASP A 269 -14.31 -15.66 26.49
CA ASP A 269 -14.15 -17.09 26.76
C ASP A 269 -13.95 -17.28 28.27
N SER A 270 -15.07 -17.41 29.00
CA SER A 270 -15.09 -17.75 30.43
C SER A 270 -14.46 -19.13 30.74
N LEU A 271 -14.21 -19.96 29.72
CA LEU A 271 -13.43 -21.20 29.83
C LEU A 271 -11.91 -20.98 29.74
N PHE A 272 -11.44 -19.88 29.15
CA PHE A 272 -10.02 -19.52 29.09
C PHE A 272 -9.54 -18.76 30.34
N GLU A 273 -10.43 -18.19 31.17
CA GLU A 273 -10.03 -17.51 32.42
C GLU A 273 -9.41 -18.48 33.44
N LEU A 274 -9.88 -19.72 33.54
CA LEU A 274 -9.23 -20.76 34.36
C LEU A 274 -7.98 -21.38 33.70
N GLY A 275 -7.90 -21.33 32.36
CA GLY A 275 -6.75 -21.80 31.58
C GLY A 275 -5.60 -20.79 31.52
N THR A 276 -5.87 -19.49 31.59
CA THR A 276 -4.85 -18.42 31.50
C THR A 276 -3.99 -18.31 32.76
N ASP A 277 -4.45 -18.83 33.90
CA ASP A 277 -3.61 -18.97 35.09
C ASP A 277 -2.55 -20.08 34.93
N ASN A 278 -2.76 -21.05 34.05
CA ASN A 278 -1.87 -22.21 33.86
C ASN A 278 -1.27 -22.37 32.44
N ILE A 279 -1.72 -21.61 31.45
CA ILE A 279 -1.30 -21.73 30.05
C ILE A 279 -0.88 -20.35 29.54
N CYS A 280 0.38 -20.01 29.80
CA CYS A 280 1.27 -19.25 28.92
C CYS A 280 2.57 -19.03 29.68
N TRP A 281 3.56 -19.90 29.47
CA TRP A 281 4.93 -19.73 29.98
C TRP A 281 5.50 -18.32 29.71
N ASN A 282 5.02 -17.61 28.67
CA ASN A 282 5.41 -16.24 28.33
C ASN A 282 4.72 -15.10 29.10
N ASN A 283 3.54 -15.30 29.69
CA ASN A 283 2.79 -14.19 30.30
C ASN A 283 3.21 -13.88 31.75
N ARG A 284 3.92 -14.79 32.42
CA ARG A 284 4.35 -14.61 33.83
C ARG A 284 5.79 -15.02 34.16
N ARG A 285 6.51 -15.75 33.29
CA ARG A 285 7.85 -16.29 33.61
C ARG A 285 8.90 -16.24 32.49
N GLY A 286 8.57 -15.78 31.29
CA GLY A 286 9.53 -15.61 30.20
C GLY A 286 10.35 -14.32 30.33
N ASP A 287 11.51 -14.28 29.67
CA ASP A 287 12.61 -13.29 29.68
C ASP A 287 12.24 -11.83 29.28
N VAL A 288 10.96 -11.49 29.39
CA VAL A 288 10.37 -10.22 28.99
C VAL A 288 10.07 -9.43 30.27
N LYS A 289 10.79 -8.31 30.47
CA LYS A 289 10.78 -7.46 31.67
C LYS A 289 9.38 -7.21 32.26
N GLU A 290 9.30 -6.89 33.55
CA GLU A 290 8.06 -6.60 34.29
C GLU A 290 7.11 -5.58 33.59
N SER A 291 7.64 -4.67 32.75
CA SER A 291 6.90 -3.71 31.90
C SER A 291 5.94 -4.32 30.87
N PHE A 292 6.00 -5.63 30.64
CA PHE A 292 5.19 -6.35 29.64
C PHE A 292 4.00 -7.10 30.25
N HIS A 293 3.83 -7.05 31.57
CA HIS A 293 2.78 -7.78 32.28
C HIS A 293 1.43 -7.02 32.24
N GLY A 294 0.36 -7.69 31.78
CA GLY A 294 -1.03 -7.28 32.03
C GLY A 294 -1.74 -6.41 30.98
N GLY A 295 -1.11 -6.07 29.86
CA GLY A 295 -1.78 -5.35 28.77
C GLY A 295 -2.57 -6.30 27.86
N LYS A 296 -3.90 -6.26 27.89
CA LYS A 296 -4.75 -7.06 26.98
C LYS A 296 -4.57 -6.65 25.50
N ILE A 297 -4.24 -5.38 25.24
CA ILE A 297 -3.96 -4.87 23.90
C ILE A 297 -2.45 -4.77 23.70
N ARG A 298 -1.94 -5.39 22.63
CA ARG A 298 -0.51 -5.40 22.29
C ARG A 298 -0.30 -5.03 20.82
N CYS A 299 0.38 -3.90 20.58
CA CYS A 299 0.71 -3.42 19.25
C CYS A 299 2.21 -3.58 18.98
N TYR A 300 2.56 -4.28 17.90
CA TYR A 300 3.92 -4.50 17.44
C TYR A 300 4.13 -3.95 16.03
N VAL A 301 5.36 -3.54 15.76
CA VAL A 301 5.82 -3.04 14.47
C VAL A 301 7.08 -3.77 14.07
N HIS A 302 7.09 -4.28 12.85
CA HIS A 302 8.30 -4.75 12.19
C HIS A 302 8.87 -3.59 11.36
N ILE A 303 10.07 -3.10 11.72
CA ILE A 303 10.78 -2.12 10.89
C ILE A 303 11.78 -2.85 10.02
N MET A 304 11.53 -2.88 8.72
CA MET A 304 12.41 -3.54 7.77
C MET A 304 13.73 -2.78 7.61
N LYS A 305 14.85 -3.50 7.72
CA LYS A 305 16.21 -2.96 7.57
C LYS A 305 16.76 -3.06 6.15
N ALA A 306 16.47 -4.16 5.46
CA ALA A 306 16.92 -4.45 4.11
C ALA A 306 15.78 -5.09 3.31
N GLY A 307 15.68 -4.76 2.03
CA GLY A 307 14.63 -5.28 1.14
C GLY A 307 13.87 -4.19 0.37
N LEU A 308 13.26 -4.59 -0.73
CA LEU A 308 12.40 -3.73 -1.55
C LEU A 308 10.99 -3.76 -0.96
N CYS A 309 10.43 -2.57 -0.76
CA CYS A 309 9.05 -2.36 -0.35
C CYS A 309 8.70 -0.95 -0.77
N TYR A 310 7.70 -0.83 -1.62
CA TYR A 310 7.19 0.40 -2.16
C TYR A 310 5.68 0.35 -2.03
N ARG A 311 5.11 1.44 -1.52
CA ARG A 311 3.67 1.64 -1.49
C ARG A 311 3.33 2.67 -2.54
N VAL A 312 2.76 2.22 -3.64
CA VAL A 312 2.60 3.03 -4.85
C VAL A 312 1.37 3.93 -4.70
N ASN A 313 1.55 5.06 -4.01
CA ASN A 313 0.50 6.07 -3.80
C ASN A 313 0.69 7.35 -4.59
N THR A 314 1.92 7.66 -4.99
CA THR A 314 2.30 8.91 -5.63
C THR A 314 3.00 8.61 -6.94
N LEU A 315 2.88 9.49 -7.94
CA LEU A 315 3.49 9.32 -9.26
C LEU A 315 5.00 9.05 -9.17
N GLY A 316 5.72 9.76 -8.29
CA GLY A 316 7.15 9.53 -8.05
C GLY A 316 7.47 8.11 -7.57
N LEU A 317 6.65 7.57 -6.66
CA LEU A 317 6.82 6.20 -6.17
C LEU A 317 6.43 5.16 -7.24
N TYR A 318 5.48 5.48 -8.11
CA TYR A 318 5.15 4.64 -9.27
C TYR A 318 6.30 4.54 -10.27
N VAL A 319 6.99 5.66 -10.55
CA VAL A 319 8.17 5.67 -11.43
C VAL A 319 9.33 4.92 -10.79
N GLU A 320 9.61 5.19 -9.51
CA GLU A 320 10.67 4.51 -8.76
C GLU A 320 10.42 2.99 -8.66
N ALA A 321 9.17 2.58 -8.41
CA ALA A 321 8.78 1.19 -8.39
C ALA A 321 9.09 0.51 -9.74
N ASN A 322 8.62 1.07 -10.86
CA ASN A 322 8.87 0.53 -12.19
C ASN A 322 10.36 0.41 -12.54
N ARG A 323 11.22 1.29 -11.99
CA ARG A 323 12.67 1.21 -12.17
C ARG A 323 13.30 0.02 -11.43
N GLN A 324 12.80 -0.32 -10.24
CA GLN A 324 13.36 -1.43 -9.44
C GLN A 324 12.72 -2.77 -9.78
N VAL A 325 11.55 -2.77 -10.40
CA VAL A 325 10.80 -3.97 -10.76
C VAL A 325 11.57 -4.95 -11.64
N PRO A 326 12.41 -4.57 -12.63
CA PRO A 326 13.25 -5.54 -13.35
C PRO A 326 14.13 -6.42 -12.43
N LYS A 327 14.66 -5.85 -11.34
CA LYS A 327 15.44 -6.59 -10.33
C LYS A 327 14.57 -7.50 -9.46
N LEU A 328 13.34 -7.09 -9.23
CA LEU A 328 12.39 -7.82 -8.40
C LEU A 328 11.72 -8.95 -9.20
N LEU A 329 11.40 -8.74 -10.48
CA LEU A 329 10.87 -9.78 -11.37
C LEU A 329 11.88 -10.89 -11.59
N SER A 330 13.17 -10.57 -11.76
CA SER A 330 14.22 -11.58 -11.86
C SER A 330 14.35 -12.44 -10.59
N LEU A 331 13.91 -11.95 -9.43
CA LEU A 331 13.88 -12.72 -8.18
C LEU A 331 12.56 -13.50 -7.99
N LEU A 332 11.41 -12.88 -8.31
CA LEU A 332 10.09 -13.48 -8.10
C LEU A 332 9.70 -14.50 -9.18
N CYS A 333 10.10 -14.28 -10.43
CA CYS A 333 9.73 -15.10 -11.58
C CYS A 333 10.96 -15.33 -12.48
N PRO A 334 11.83 -16.32 -12.19
CA PRO A 334 12.97 -16.64 -13.04
C PRO A 334 12.58 -17.18 -14.43
N GLU A 335 11.34 -17.63 -14.59
CA GLU A 335 10.80 -18.23 -15.83
C GLU A 335 10.28 -17.18 -16.84
N ASP A 336 9.97 -15.95 -16.41
CA ASP A 336 9.43 -14.91 -17.30
C ASP A 336 10.59 -14.05 -17.83
N PRO A 337 10.95 -14.15 -19.13
CA PRO A 337 11.97 -13.29 -19.69
C PRO A 337 11.49 -11.82 -19.68
N LEU A 338 12.38 -10.89 -19.34
CA LEU A 338 12.10 -9.44 -19.35
C LEU A 338 11.60 -8.96 -20.73
N VAL A 339 12.02 -9.64 -21.80
CA VAL A 339 11.50 -9.48 -23.15
C VAL A 339 10.60 -10.67 -23.47
N HIS A 340 9.30 -10.40 -23.66
CA HIS A 340 8.35 -11.44 -23.98
C HIS A 340 8.65 -12.09 -25.35
N SER A 341 8.49 -13.41 -25.46
CA SER A 341 8.83 -14.19 -26.66
C SER A 341 8.02 -13.82 -27.90
N SER A 342 6.81 -13.29 -27.72
CA SER A 342 5.94 -12.81 -28.81
C SER A 342 6.28 -11.41 -29.32
N ALA A 343 7.24 -10.71 -28.71
CA ALA A 343 7.65 -9.39 -29.18
C ALA A 343 8.44 -9.52 -30.50
N GLN A 344 8.02 -8.75 -31.52
CA GLN A 344 8.68 -8.72 -32.82
C GLN A 344 9.73 -7.61 -32.80
N ILE A 345 10.96 -7.99 -32.44
CA ILE A 345 12.10 -7.06 -32.36
C ILE A 345 13.03 -7.34 -33.54
N ILE A 346 13.18 -6.34 -34.42
CA ILE A 346 14.00 -6.46 -35.64
C ILE A 346 15.50 -6.46 -35.30
N ASP A 347 15.92 -5.65 -34.31
CA ASP A 347 17.31 -5.59 -33.84
C ASP A 347 17.40 -5.77 -32.31
N LYS A 348 17.78 -6.98 -31.87
CA LYS A 348 17.90 -7.32 -30.46
C LYS A 348 19.07 -6.59 -29.76
N GLY A 349 20.05 -6.06 -30.50
CA GLY A 349 21.28 -5.51 -29.92
C GLY A 349 21.10 -4.16 -29.20
N LEU A 350 19.98 -3.47 -29.39
CA LEU A 350 19.74 -2.12 -28.87
C LEU A 350 18.77 -2.06 -27.66
N VAL A 351 18.23 -3.19 -27.23
CA VAL A 351 17.40 -3.28 -26.02
C VAL A 351 18.31 -3.54 -24.83
N GLY A 352 18.34 -2.62 -23.86
CA GLY A 352 19.10 -2.80 -22.63
C GLY A 352 18.60 -3.97 -21.77
N SER A 353 19.50 -4.63 -21.05
CA SER A 353 19.20 -5.77 -20.17
C SER A 353 18.15 -5.47 -19.09
N ASP A 354 18.03 -4.20 -18.72
CA ASP A 354 17.19 -3.75 -17.62
C ASP A 354 15.83 -3.22 -18.10
N SER A 355 15.53 -3.40 -19.39
CA SER A 355 14.27 -2.97 -20.00
C SER A 355 13.29 -4.13 -20.09
N ILE A 356 12.00 -3.83 -19.89
CA ILE A 356 10.92 -4.81 -19.99
C ILE A 356 10.12 -4.52 -21.26
N VAL A 357 9.84 -5.54 -22.06
CA VAL A 357 9.04 -5.43 -23.29
C VAL A 357 7.87 -6.41 -23.25
N GLY A 358 6.67 -5.87 -23.36
CA GLY A 358 5.42 -6.63 -23.31
C GLY A 358 5.13 -7.44 -24.58
N ALA A 359 4.16 -8.33 -24.46
CA ALA A 359 3.71 -9.20 -25.53
C ALA A 359 3.19 -8.43 -26.75
N SER A 360 3.43 -8.98 -27.94
CA SER A 360 2.92 -8.47 -29.23
C SER A 360 3.38 -7.04 -29.58
N THR A 361 4.44 -6.56 -28.92
CA THR A 361 5.04 -5.25 -29.21
C THR A 361 5.96 -5.35 -30.43
N GLN A 362 5.86 -4.37 -31.32
CA GLN A 362 6.68 -4.25 -32.53
C GLN A 362 7.72 -3.15 -32.33
N VAL A 363 8.99 -3.49 -32.54
CA VAL A 363 10.11 -2.56 -32.38
C VAL A 363 10.87 -2.43 -33.69
N GLY A 364 10.87 -1.22 -34.25
CA GLY A 364 11.53 -0.84 -35.50
C GLY A 364 13.05 -0.83 -35.43
N GLU A 365 13.68 -0.61 -36.58
CA GLU A 365 15.14 -0.63 -36.74
C GLU A 365 15.81 0.59 -36.07
N LYS A 366 17.05 0.39 -35.60
CA LYS A 366 17.91 1.45 -35.00
C LYS A 366 17.24 2.16 -33.82
N THR A 367 16.35 1.48 -33.11
CA THR A 367 15.69 1.98 -31.90
C THR A 367 16.53 1.62 -30.68
N ALA A 368 16.70 2.54 -29.73
CA ALA A 368 17.48 2.30 -28.51
C ALA A 368 16.58 2.40 -27.28
N ILE A 369 16.49 1.34 -26.48
CA ILE A 369 15.62 1.27 -25.30
C ILE A 369 16.47 0.97 -24.06
N LYS A 370 16.52 1.90 -23.11
CA LYS A 370 17.33 1.76 -21.87
C LYS A 370 16.49 2.02 -20.62
N HIS A 371 16.57 1.12 -19.64
CA HIS A 371 15.86 1.19 -18.36
C HIS A 371 14.38 1.55 -18.51
N SER A 372 13.70 1.01 -19.51
CA SER A 372 12.31 1.40 -19.82
C SER A 372 11.37 0.20 -19.74
N VAL A 373 10.14 0.46 -19.32
CA VAL A 373 9.07 -0.54 -19.27
C VAL A 373 8.10 -0.24 -20.41
N ILE A 374 7.93 -1.21 -21.31
CA ILE A 374 7.03 -1.10 -22.46
C ILE A 374 5.92 -2.14 -22.32
N GLY A 375 4.68 -1.66 -22.38
CA GLY A 375 3.46 -2.44 -22.30
C GLY A 375 3.24 -3.40 -23.47
N THR A 376 2.04 -3.96 -23.51
CA THR A 376 1.61 -4.90 -24.55
C THR A 376 1.08 -4.17 -25.78
N ALA A 377 1.22 -4.81 -26.95
CA ALA A 377 0.72 -4.33 -28.23
C ALA A 377 1.16 -2.91 -28.62
N CYS A 378 2.35 -2.50 -28.20
CA CYS A 378 2.92 -1.21 -28.58
C CYS A 378 3.53 -1.27 -29.98
N ILE A 379 3.45 -0.17 -30.72
CA ILE A 379 4.06 -0.02 -32.06
C ILE A 379 5.12 1.07 -31.96
N ILE A 380 6.39 0.68 -32.03
CA ILE A 380 7.53 1.60 -31.99
C ILE A 380 8.20 1.56 -33.37
N LYS A 381 8.18 2.67 -34.10
CA LYS A 381 8.81 2.78 -35.43
C LYS A 381 10.33 3.01 -35.35
N ASP A 382 10.95 3.18 -36.50
CA ASP A 382 12.41 3.25 -36.64
C ASP A 382 13.03 4.51 -36.00
N ARG A 383 14.29 4.40 -35.58
CA ARG A 383 15.14 5.52 -35.10
C ARG A 383 14.62 6.21 -33.83
N VAL A 384 13.87 5.50 -32.98
CA VAL A 384 13.35 6.01 -31.71
C VAL A 384 14.36 5.80 -30.57
N LYS A 385 14.49 6.79 -29.68
CA LYS A 385 15.30 6.68 -28.46
C LYS A 385 14.41 6.77 -27.23
N ILE A 386 14.46 5.75 -26.37
CA ILE A 386 13.64 5.64 -25.16
C ILE A 386 14.56 5.41 -23.96
N THR A 387 14.49 6.30 -22.97
CA THR A 387 15.35 6.26 -21.79
C THR A 387 14.57 6.55 -20.52
N ASN A 388 14.61 5.62 -19.56
CA ASN A 388 13.88 5.71 -18.30
C ASN A 388 12.37 6.01 -18.47
N CYS A 389 11.72 5.44 -19.49
CA CYS A 389 10.31 5.70 -19.77
C CYS A 389 9.42 4.55 -19.33
N ILE A 390 8.18 4.88 -18.98
CA ILE A 390 7.10 3.92 -18.72
C ILE A 390 6.06 4.12 -19.81
N ILE A 391 5.91 3.12 -20.67
CA ILE A 391 4.97 3.12 -21.78
C ILE A 391 3.91 2.05 -21.47
N MET A 392 2.66 2.46 -21.36
CA MET A 392 1.52 1.56 -21.12
C MET A 392 1.09 0.84 -22.41
N ASN A 393 -0.06 0.15 -22.39
CA ASN A 393 -0.45 -0.72 -23.50
C ASN A 393 -1.00 0.07 -24.71
N SER A 394 -0.86 -0.53 -25.90
CA SER A 394 -1.42 -0.04 -27.17
C SER A 394 -0.93 1.35 -27.57
N VAL A 395 0.31 1.71 -27.21
CA VAL A 395 0.91 3.00 -27.53
C VAL A 395 1.58 2.95 -28.91
N SER A 396 1.38 4.01 -29.70
CA SER A 396 1.99 4.21 -31.02
C SER A 396 3.07 5.29 -30.94
N ILE A 397 4.31 4.95 -31.28
CA ILE A 397 5.42 5.90 -31.36
C ILE A 397 5.97 5.93 -32.78
N ASP A 398 5.88 7.08 -33.43
CA ASP A 398 6.36 7.30 -34.79
C ASP A 398 7.90 7.45 -34.87
N GLU A 399 8.40 7.53 -36.10
CA GLU A 399 9.83 7.58 -36.39
C GLU A 399 10.53 8.82 -35.82
N GLY A 400 11.76 8.61 -35.33
CA GLY A 400 12.66 9.69 -34.95
C GLY A 400 12.33 10.40 -33.63
N CYS A 401 11.47 9.83 -32.80
CA CYS A 401 11.11 10.40 -31.50
C CYS A 401 12.20 10.15 -30.44
N SER A 402 12.35 11.09 -29.51
CA SER A 402 13.24 10.97 -28.36
C SER A 402 12.45 11.17 -27.06
N LEU A 403 12.40 10.12 -26.22
CA LEU A 403 11.70 10.13 -24.94
C LEU A 403 12.68 9.91 -23.79
N GLN A 404 12.60 10.77 -22.78
CA GLN A 404 13.43 10.69 -21.58
C GLN A 404 12.59 10.95 -20.31
N ASN A 405 12.61 10.00 -19.37
CA ASN A 405 11.88 10.08 -18.10
C ASN A 405 10.39 10.44 -18.30
N CYS A 406 9.76 9.80 -19.28
CA CYS A 406 8.35 10.06 -19.63
C CYS A 406 7.45 8.91 -19.19
N VAL A 407 6.23 9.25 -18.76
CA VAL A 407 5.16 8.29 -18.52
C VAL A 407 4.11 8.48 -19.61
N VAL A 408 3.88 7.45 -20.40
CA VAL A 408 2.94 7.46 -21.52
C VAL A 408 1.78 6.52 -21.21
N CYS A 409 0.59 7.09 -21.07
CA CYS A 409 -0.63 6.32 -20.80
C CYS A 409 -1.10 5.51 -22.01
N HIS A 410 -2.14 4.71 -21.79
CA HIS A 410 -2.72 3.81 -22.79
C HIS A 410 -3.17 4.55 -24.05
N ASN A 411 -3.15 3.86 -25.20
CA ASN A 411 -3.66 4.35 -26.48
C ASN A 411 -3.09 5.70 -26.96
N ALA A 412 -1.98 6.16 -26.38
CA ALA A 412 -1.36 7.42 -26.80
C ALA A 412 -0.68 7.26 -28.17
N VAL A 413 -0.72 8.32 -28.96
CA VAL A 413 -0.10 8.39 -30.28
C VAL A 413 0.88 9.54 -30.31
N ILE A 414 2.17 9.22 -30.47
CA ILE A 414 3.25 10.19 -30.55
C ILE A 414 3.67 10.28 -32.02
N GLU A 415 3.43 11.44 -32.65
CA GLU A 415 3.79 11.67 -34.05
C GLU A 415 5.29 11.91 -34.28
N LYS A 416 5.68 11.92 -35.56
CA LYS A 416 7.07 11.95 -36.03
C LYS A 416 7.90 13.09 -35.41
N GLY A 417 9.09 12.73 -34.92
CA GLY A 417 10.11 13.68 -34.48
C GLY A 417 9.79 14.45 -33.20
N ALA A 418 8.94 13.92 -32.32
CA ALA A 418 8.67 14.53 -31.03
C ALA A 418 9.86 14.33 -30.05
N ASP A 419 10.22 15.40 -29.33
CA ASP A 419 11.21 15.36 -28.24
C ASP A 419 10.50 15.61 -26.91
N LEU A 420 10.49 14.60 -26.04
CA LEU A 420 9.79 14.63 -24.76
C LEU A 420 10.76 14.40 -23.61
N LYS A 421 10.73 15.29 -22.61
CA LYS A 421 11.53 15.18 -21.39
C LYS A 421 10.70 15.44 -20.15
N ASP A 422 10.71 14.50 -19.21
CA ASP A 422 10.00 14.61 -17.93
C ASP A 422 8.48 14.88 -18.13
N CYS A 423 7.91 14.31 -19.19
CA CYS A 423 6.51 14.53 -19.58
C CYS A 423 5.60 13.38 -19.13
N LEU A 424 4.38 13.74 -18.74
CA LEU A 424 3.29 12.81 -18.49
C LEU A 424 2.24 12.98 -19.60
N ILE A 425 1.99 11.92 -20.35
CA ILE A 425 1.03 11.93 -21.46
C ILE A 425 -0.20 11.14 -21.03
N GLY A 426 -1.37 11.79 -21.09
CA GLY A 426 -2.66 11.23 -20.73
C GLY A 426 -3.17 10.16 -21.70
N ASN A 427 -4.24 9.49 -21.30
CA ASN A 427 -4.85 8.43 -22.08
C ASN A 427 -5.41 8.96 -23.43
N SER A 428 -5.22 8.18 -24.49
CA SER A 428 -5.73 8.47 -25.84
C SER A 428 -5.31 9.84 -26.40
N GLN A 429 -4.20 10.42 -25.90
CA GLN A 429 -3.69 11.68 -26.39
C GLN A 429 -2.89 11.51 -27.68
N ARG A 430 -3.04 12.47 -28.59
CA ARG A 430 -2.25 12.56 -29.82
C ARG A 430 -1.35 13.78 -29.75
N LEU A 431 -0.05 13.55 -29.81
CA LEU A 431 0.95 14.62 -29.86
C LEU A 431 1.25 15.01 -31.29
N GLU A 432 1.29 16.32 -31.55
CA GLU A 432 1.61 16.85 -32.87
C GLU A 432 3.08 16.60 -33.26
N SER A 433 3.29 16.44 -34.56
CA SER A 433 4.60 16.25 -35.20
C SER A 433 5.60 17.35 -34.82
N LYS A 434 6.85 16.96 -34.52
CA LYS A 434 7.98 17.86 -34.16
C LYS A 434 7.76 18.75 -32.93
N SER A 435 6.84 18.37 -32.04
CA SER A 435 6.64 19.05 -30.77
C SER A 435 7.80 18.81 -29.80
N LYS A 436 8.11 19.82 -28.97
CA LYS A 436 9.10 19.73 -27.90
C LYS A 436 8.41 20.05 -26.59
N HIS A 437 8.30 19.06 -25.71
CA HIS A 437 7.69 19.23 -24.40
C HIS A 437 8.70 18.90 -23.30
N ILE A 438 8.74 19.76 -22.28
CA ILE A 438 9.65 19.62 -21.14
C ILE A 438 8.87 19.90 -19.86
N ASN A 439 8.80 18.92 -18.95
CA ASN A 439 8.09 19.03 -17.67
C ASN A 439 6.61 19.42 -17.83
N GLU A 440 5.90 18.75 -18.74
CA GLU A 440 4.48 19.03 -19.00
C GLU A 440 3.62 17.79 -18.77
N VAL A 441 2.45 18.05 -18.17
CA VAL A 441 1.35 17.09 -18.05
C VAL A 441 0.39 17.39 -19.19
N ILE A 442 0.29 16.48 -20.14
CA ILE A 442 -0.54 16.61 -21.34
C ILE A 442 -1.73 15.69 -21.14
N MET A 443 -2.76 16.19 -20.47
CA MET A 443 -4.04 15.51 -20.28
C MET A 443 -5.05 16.10 -21.27
N GLY A 444 -5.92 15.26 -21.81
CA GLY A 444 -6.98 15.71 -22.70
C GLY A 444 -7.89 16.72 -22.02
N THR A 445 -8.35 17.70 -22.79
CA THR A 445 -9.22 18.79 -22.35
C THR A 445 -10.54 18.35 -21.72
N ASP A 446 -10.93 17.08 -21.89
CA ASP A 446 -12.27 16.60 -21.55
C ASP A 446 -12.44 16.11 -20.09
N GLN A 447 -11.43 16.28 -19.22
CA GLN A 447 -11.51 15.86 -17.81
C GLN A 447 -11.11 16.93 -16.80
N LEU A 448 -10.96 18.19 -17.23
CA LEU A 448 -10.83 19.33 -16.32
C LEU A 448 -12.17 19.87 -15.79
N MET A 449 -13.29 19.15 -16.01
CA MET A 449 -14.58 19.52 -15.40
C MET A 449 -14.76 18.86 -14.04
N GLU A 450 -14.89 19.75 -13.05
CA GLU A 450 -15.48 19.60 -11.71
C GLU A 450 -14.60 19.01 -10.61
N ILE A 451 -13.91 19.92 -9.91
CA ILE A 451 -13.95 19.98 -8.44
C ILE A 451 -14.52 21.34 -8.06
#